data_AF-A0A934IZK8-F1
#
_entry.id   AF-A0A934IZK8-F1
#
_cell.length_a   1.000
_cell.length_b   1.000
_cell.length_c   1.000
_cell.angle_alpha   90.00
_cell.angle_beta   90.00
_cell.angle_gamma   90.00
#
_symmetry.space_group_name_H-M   'P 1'
#
loop_
_entity.id
_entity.type
_entity.pdbx_description
1 polymer ?
#
loop_
_entity_poly.entity_id
_entity_poly.type
_entity_poly.pdbx_seq_one_letter_code
_entity_poly.pdbx_strand_id
1 'polypeptide(L)' 'MTGKHALLMDGEQMLLAEQALREKAENSSSEYYRRKLLIEANRFMAARQAFHAATYEQMAAIYLVEEAAHDNL' A
#
# COMPACT_ATOMS: atom_id res chain seq x y z
N MET A 1 -16.29 -7.98 -19.81
CA MET A 1 -16.06 -7.38 -18.47
C MET A 1 -14.57 -7.42 -18.16
N THR A 2 -13.76 -6.73 -18.96
CA THR A 2 -12.30 -6.92 -18.97
C THR A 2 -11.62 -5.63 -18.56
N GLY A 3 -10.92 -5.69 -17.43
CA GLY A 3 -9.95 -4.70 -16.96
C GLY A 3 -10.58 -3.41 -16.45
N LYS A 4 -10.85 -3.32 -15.14
CA LYS A 4 -10.95 -2.06 -14.36
C LYS A 4 -11.25 -2.37 -12.88
N HIS A 5 -10.37 -3.13 -12.23
CA HIS A 5 -10.25 -3.11 -10.76
C HIS A 5 -8.79 -2.91 -10.36
N ALA A 6 -8.06 -2.07 -11.09
CA ALA A 6 -6.98 -1.31 -10.46
C ALA A 6 -7.65 -0.21 -9.63
N LEU A 7 -8.42 -0.65 -8.62
CA LEU A 7 -8.91 0.24 -7.59
C LEU A 7 -7.64 0.77 -6.93
N LEU A 8 -7.45 2.09 -6.94
CA LEU A 8 -6.53 2.74 -6.02
C LEU A 8 -7.08 2.43 -4.63
N MET A 9 -6.72 1.28 -4.07
CA MET A 9 -7.11 0.92 -2.73
C MET A 9 -6.42 1.91 -1.80
N ASP A 10 -7.20 2.56 -0.94
CA ASP A 10 -6.69 3.39 0.14
C ASP A 10 -5.66 2.60 0.96
N GLY A 11 -4.64 3.28 1.50
CA GLY A 11 -3.56 2.68 2.29
C GLY A 11 -4.09 1.82 3.44
N GLU A 12 -5.22 2.21 4.03
CA GLU A 12 -5.92 1.47 5.07
C GLU A 12 -6.55 0.17 4.56
N GLN A 13 -7.15 0.16 3.37
CA GLN A 13 -7.72 -1.04 2.76
C GLN A 13 -6.63 -2.07 2.42
N MET A 14 -5.47 -1.59 1.96
CA MET A 14 -4.31 -2.45 1.74
C MET A 14 -3.79 -3.07 3.04
N LEU A 15 -3.80 -2.32 4.15
CA LEU A 15 -3.43 -2.83 5.46
C LEU A 15 -4.41 -3.91 5.95
N LEU A 16 -5.73 -3.68 5.85
CA LEU A 16 -6.75 -4.65 6.26
C LEU A 16 -6.65 -5.94 5.43
N ALA A 17 -6.44 -5.82 4.12
CA ALA A 17 -6.23 -6.96 3.23
C ALA A 17 -4.96 -7.74 3.58
N GLU A 18 -3.85 -7.04 3.87
CA GLU A 18 -2.60 -7.66 4.34
C GLU A 18 -2.83 -8.48 5.61
N GLN A 19 -3.49 -7.91 6.62
CA GLN A 19 -3.76 -8.55 7.90
C GLN A 19 -4.65 -9.79 7.75
N ALA A 20 -5.74 -9.68 6.98
CA ALA A 20 -6.65 -10.81 6.73
C ALA A 20 -5.94 -11.98 6.02
N LEU A 21 -5.02 -11.70 5.10
CA LEU A 21 -4.24 -12.73 4.42
C LEU A 21 -3.26 -13.43 5.37
N ARG A 22 -2.63 -12.68 6.29
CA ARG A 22 -1.72 -13.23 7.31
C ARG A 22 -2.48 -14.11 8.31
N GLU A 23 -3.61 -13.64 8.83
CA GLU A 23 -4.48 -14.42 9.72
C GLU A 23 -4.95 -15.71 9.05
N LYS A 24 -5.35 -15.64 7.77
CA LYS A 24 -5.73 -16.83 6.99
C LYS A 24 -4.55 -17.79 6.77
N ALA A 25 -3.33 -17.26 6.61
CA ALA A 25 -2.13 -18.08 6.45
C ALA A 25 -1.77 -18.82 7.75
N GLU A 26 -1.86 -18.15 8.90
CA GLU A 26 -1.62 -18.72 10.23
C GLU A 26 -2.56 -19.89 10.53
N ASN A 27 -3.82 -19.78 10.09
CA ASN A 27 -4.84 -20.81 10.29
C ASN A 27 -4.87 -21.89 9.19
N SER A 28 -3.99 -21.84 8.19
CA SER A 28 -3.94 -22.84 7.11
C SER A 28 -3.16 -24.09 7.53
N SER A 29 -3.77 -25.26 7.38
CA SER A 29 -3.09 -26.57 7.56
C SER A 29 -2.21 -26.96 6.37
N SER A 30 -2.43 -26.37 5.19
CA SER A 30 -1.64 -26.63 3.99
C SER A 30 -0.48 -25.64 3.88
N GLU A 31 0.75 -26.16 3.85
CA GLU A 31 1.98 -25.38 3.69
C GLU A 31 2.04 -24.67 2.33
N TYR A 32 1.66 -25.36 1.25
CA TYR A 32 1.60 -24.76 -0.08
C TYR A 32 0.65 -23.56 -0.11
N TYR A 33 -0.55 -23.72 0.49
CA TYR A 33 -1.55 -22.66 0.53
C TYR A 33 -1.12 -21.50 1.44
N ARG A 34 -0.50 -21.81 2.60
CA ARG A 34 0.10 -20.82 3.50
C ARG A 34 1.12 -19.95 2.78
N ARG A 35 2.05 -20.55 2.03
CA ARG A 35 3.05 -19.80 1.23
C ARG A 35 2.40 -18.89 0.20
N LYS A 36 1.35 -19.37 -0.50
CA LYS A 36 0.61 -18.55 -1.46
C LYS A 36 -0.02 -17.32 -0.81
N LEU A 37 -0.64 -17.48 0.36
CA LEU A 37 -1.25 -16.37 1.10
C LEU A 37 -0.21 -15.36 1.59
N LEU A 38 0.95 -15.82 2.08
CA LEU A 38 2.04 -14.95 2.51
C LEU A 38 2.65 -14.15 1.35
N ILE A 39 2.76 -14.74 0.17
CA ILE A 39 3.20 -14.02 -1.04
C ILE A 39 2.22 -12.89 -1.37
N GLU A 40 0.92 -13.16 -1.35
CA GLU A 40 -0.09 -12.11 -1.58
C GLU A 40 -0.04 -11.03 -0.50
N ALA A 41 0.08 -11.39 0.78
CA ALA A 41 0.23 -10.41 1.87
C ALA A 41 1.45 -9.50 1.65
N ASN A 42 2.59 -10.06 1.24
CA ASN A 42 3.79 -9.29 0.94
C ASN A 42 3.61 -8.34 -0.26
N ARG A 43 2.79 -8.71 -1.25
CA ARG A 43 2.43 -7.81 -2.36
C ARG A 43 1.62 -6.61 -1.87
N PHE A 44 0.68 -6.80 -0.95
CA PHE A 44 -0.07 -5.70 -0.32
C PHE A 44 0.83 -4.81 0.54
N MET A 45 1.75 -5.40 1.31
CA MET A 45 2.74 -4.65 2.09
C MET A 45 3.60 -3.75 1.18
N ALA A 46 4.11 -4.29 0.07
CA ALA A 46 4.90 -3.54 -0.90
C ALA A 46 4.09 -2.41 -1.57
N ALA A 47 2.83 -2.70 -1.94
CA ALA A 47 1.94 -1.70 -2.52
C ALA A 47 1.65 -0.55 -1.54
N ARG A 48 1.43 -0.85 -0.25
CA ARG A 48 1.25 0.14 0.80
C ARG A 48 2.49 1.02 1.02
N GLN A 49 3.69 0.42 1.02
CA GLN A 49 4.94 1.16 1.12
C GLN A 49 5.16 2.11 -0.07
N ALA A 50 4.88 1.63 -1.29
CA ALA A 50 5.00 2.44 -2.49
C ALA A 50 4.01 3.62 -2.50
N PHE A 51 2.77 3.39 -2.07
CA PHE A 51 1.76 4.45 -1.94
C PHE A 51 2.21 5.51 -0.92
N HIS A 52 2.68 5.07 0.25
CA HIS A 52 3.12 5.98 1.30
C HIS A 52 4.34 6.82 0.90
N ALA A 53 5.31 6.22 0.21
CA ALA A 53 6.45 6.93 -0.36
C ALA A 53 6.00 8.00 -1.37
N ALA A 54 5.10 7.65 -2.29
CA ALA A 54 4.55 8.60 -3.26
C ALA A 54 3.80 9.76 -2.58
N THR A 55 3.05 9.51 -1.51
CA THR A 55 2.36 10.57 -0.76
C THR A 55 3.34 11.50 -0.03
N TYR A 56 4.43 10.98 0.52
CA TYR A 56 5.46 11.83 1.15
C TYR A 56 6.21 12.68 0.12
N GLU A 57 6.56 12.12 -1.04
CA GLU A 57 7.19 12.87 -2.12
C GLU A 57 6.31 14.03 -2.60
N GLN A 58 4.99 13.80 -2.70
CA GLN A 58 4.03 14.86 -3.02
C GLN A 58 3.94 15.92 -1.91
N MET A 59 3.88 15.51 -0.65
CA MET A 59 3.79 16.44 0.48
C MET A 59 5.06 17.29 0.63
N ALA A 60 6.25 16.70 0.47
CA ALA A 60 7.52 17.43 0.47
C ALA A 60 7.62 18.44 -0.68
N ALA A 61 7.10 18.08 -1.87
CA ALA A 61 7.06 18.99 -3.01
C ALA A 61 6.15 20.20 -2.77
N ILE A 62 5.02 20.03 -2.07
CA ILE A 62 4.13 21.14 -1.71
C ILE A 62 4.84 22.10 -0.74
N TYR A 63 5.49 21.58 0.32
CA TYR A 63 6.22 22.41 1.28
C TYR A 63 7.35 23.22 0.63
N LEU A 64 8.10 22.64 -0.31
CA LEU A 64 9.17 23.35 -1.02
C LEU A 64 8.64 24.52 -1.88
N VAL A 65 7.44 24.40 -2.42
CA VAL A 65 6.78 25.48 -3.17
C VAL A 65 6.23 26.54 -2.23
N GLU A 66 5.65 26.14 -1.09
CA GLU A 66 5.16 27.07 -0.07
C GLU A 66 6.30 27.92 0.49
N GLU A 67 7.44 27.32 0.84
CA GLU A 67 8.64 28.06 1.29
C GLU A 67 9.14 29.05 0.22
N ALA A 68 9.24 28.61 -1.05
CA ALA A 68 9.67 29.47 -2.15
C ALA A 68 8.69 30.63 -2.45
N ALA A 69 7.39 30.44 -2.16
CA ALA A 69 6.38 31.47 -2.30
C ALA A 69 6.44 32.50 -1.15
N HIS A 70 6.81 32.06 0.06
CA HIS A 70 6.99 32.94 1.22
C HIS A 70 8.29 33.75 1.18
N ASP A 71 9.38 33.23 0.59
CA ASP A 71 10.64 33.97 0.43
C ASP A 71 10.61 35.08 -0.65
N ASN A 72 9.57 35.08 -1.52
CA ASN A 72 9.38 36.10 -2.57
C ASN A 72 8.30 37.15 -2.24
N LEU A 73 7.77 37.18 -1.01
CA LEU A 73 6.81 38.18 -0.47
C LEU A 73 7.47 39.08 0.58
#